data_AF-R5P448-F1
#
_entry.id   AF-R5P448-F1
#
_cell.length_a   1.000
_cell.length_b   1.000
_cell.length_c   1.000
_cell.angle_alpha   90.00
_cell.angle_beta   90.00
_cell.angle_gamma   90.00
#
_symmetry.space_group_name_H-M   'P 1'
#
loop_
_entity.id
_entity.type
_entity.pdbx_description
1 polymer ?
#
loop_
_entity_poly.entity_id
_entity_poly.type
_entity_poly.pdbx_seq_one_letter_code
_entity_poly.pdbx_strand_id
1 'polypeptide(L)'
;MCFLVLLPCLGAVAQSVGKGKGGGLYLEDHARVIGTVVHSNRAEDGFGIYGGDVDVINCTVAGNAMADRMLTGIRPGYIYCADGSIIDRDTYRANPGGKEAVGIVFWINSDLYTPLKGYVVALSQEVKVWGDGPSQTEDFEYAVFDTAAYENTRLWATVSEAARYCKEYTAGTFAGNWALPAGYQLAALFTALPEVEATLQVLEEQGVVVSHFTEDFYWSSSETSDIGNMWVLNFGKEGDGSVGDIIGAFSPQAGTAPAMVRPVFAY
;
A
#
# COMPACT_ATOMS: atom_id res chain seq x y z
N MET A 1 2.42 -2.25 -37.02
CA MET A 1 2.31 -3.61 -37.59
C MET A 1 3.34 -4.49 -36.91
N CYS A 2 2.93 -5.22 -35.89
CA CYS A 2 3.69 -6.32 -35.27
C CYS A 2 2.74 -7.52 -35.28
N PHE A 3 3.15 -8.60 -35.94
CA PHE A 3 2.43 -9.87 -35.92
C PHE A 3 3.06 -10.75 -34.84
N LEU A 4 2.27 -11.18 -33.85
CA LEU A 4 2.61 -12.33 -33.03
C LEU A 4 1.80 -13.52 -33.53
N VAL A 5 2.46 -14.44 -34.24
CA VAL A 5 1.88 -15.73 -34.66
C VAL A 5 2.37 -16.78 -33.68
N LEU A 6 1.47 -17.34 -32.87
CA LEU A 6 1.75 -18.51 -32.04
C LEU A 6 1.07 -19.74 -32.69
N LEU A 7 1.89 -20.63 -33.26
CA LEU A 7 1.46 -21.94 -33.75
C LEU A 7 1.22 -22.91 -32.58
N PRO A 8 0.41 -23.98 -32.78
CA PRO A 8 -0.36 -24.63 -31.74
C PRO A 8 0.47 -25.74 -31.08
N CYS A 9 0.93 -25.48 -29.86
CA CYS A 9 1.24 -26.47 -28.83
C CYS A 9 1.77 -25.68 -27.63
N LEU A 10 0.87 -25.10 -26.84
CA LEU A 10 1.06 -24.72 -25.43
C LEU A 10 -0.21 -23.96 -25.02
N GLY A 11 -0.88 -24.40 -23.96
CA GLY A 11 -1.94 -23.60 -23.35
C GLY A 11 -1.36 -22.27 -22.90
N ALA A 12 -1.75 -21.18 -23.55
CA ALA A 12 -1.35 -19.85 -23.12
C ALA A 12 -2.09 -19.54 -21.81
N VAL A 13 -1.38 -19.12 -20.77
CA VAL A 13 -1.95 -18.53 -19.56
C VAL A 13 -1.86 -17.02 -19.72
N ALA A 14 -3.00 -16.35 -19.75
CA ALA A 14 -3.07 -14.89 -19.78
C ALA A 14 -3.35 -14.38 -18.36
N GLN A 15 -2.30 -13.86 -17.74
CA GLN A 15 -2.37 -13.14 -16.47
C GLN A 15 -1.80 -11.74 -16.72
N SER A 16 -2.62 -10.71 -16.53
CA SER A 16 -2.16 -9.34 -16.58
C SER A 16 -2.55 -8.62 -15.29
N VAL A 17 -1.62 -7.77 -14.83
CA VAL A 17 -1.81 -6.88 -13.67
C VAL A 17 -2.33 -5.50 -14.12
N GLY A 18 -2.67 -5.36 -15.41
CA GLY A 18 -3.13 -4.12 -16.02
C GLY A 18 -4.52 -3.72 -15.54
N LYS A 19 -4.64 -2.51 -14.99
CA LYS A 19 -5.86 -1.93 -14.40
C LYS A 19 -6.81 -1.33 -15.45
N GLY A 20 -6.94 -1.95 -16.63
CA GLY A 20 -7.75 -1.46 -17.75
C GLY A 20 -8.94 -2.36 -18.10
N LYS A 21 -9.46 -2.19 -19.33
CA LYS A 21 -10.45 -3.09 -19.93
C LYS A 21 -9.79 -4.43 -20.31
N GLY A 22 -10.37 -5.56 -19.89
CA GLY A 22 -9.87 -6.89 -20.26
C GLY A 22 -8.58 -7.26 -19.53
N GLY A 23 -8.68 -7.47 -18.22
CA GLY A 23 -7.53 -7.62 -17.32
C GLY A 23 -6.60 -8.79 -17.66
N GLY A 24 -7.07 -9.77 -18.44
CA GLY A 24 -6.26 -10.84 -19.02
C GLY A 24 -6.11 -10.71 -20.54
N LEU A 25 -7.22 -10.57 -21.27
CA LEU A 25 -7.25 -10.45 -22.74
C LEU A 25 -8.13 -9.29 -23.20
N TYR A 26 -7.64 -8.52 -24.18
CA TYR A 26 -8.43 -7.59 -24.99
C TYR A 26 -8.54 -8.12 -26.43
N LEU A 27 -9.75 -8.25 -26.97
CA LEU A 27 -10.02 -8.88 -28.27
C LEU A 27 -10.78 -7.92 -29.20
N GLU A 28 -10.29 -7.71 -30.41
CA GLU A 28 -11.01 -6.94 -31.44
C GLU A 28 -12.07 -7.80 -32.15
N ASP A 29 -13.01 -7.16 -32.87
CA ASP A 29 -14.05 -7.85 -33.64
C ASP A 29 -13.44 -8.94 -34.54
N HIS A 30 -14.08 -10.10 -34.56
CA HIS A 30 -13.72 -11.32 -35.30
C HIS A 30 -12.43 -12.02 -34.82
N ALA A 31 -11.87 -11.64 -33.67
CA ALA A 31 -10.81 -12.41 -33.02
C ALA A 31 -11.31 -13.79 -32.55
N ARG A 32 -10.39 -14.76 -32.47
CA ARG A 32 -10.68 -16.12 -31.98
C ARG A 32 -9.65 -16.54 -30.92
N VAL A 33 -10.13 -16.97 -29.76
CA VAL A 33 -9.31 -17.52 -28.66
C VAL A 33 -9.66 -18.99 -28.48
N ILE A 34 -8.65 -19.86 -28.50
CA ILE A 34 -8.86 -21.31 -28.45
C ILE A 34 -7.92 -21.95 -27.42
N GLY A 35 -8.46 -22.69 -26.46
CA GLY A 35 -7.65 -23.54 -25.56
C GLY A 35 -6.88 -22.78 -24.47
N THR A 36 -7.43 -21.66 -23.97
CA THR A 36 -6.75 -20.74 -23.03
C THR A 36 -7.40 -20.75 -21.65
N VAL A 37 -6.60 -20.58 -20.59
CA VAL A 37 -7.10 -20.31 -19.24
C VAL A 37 -6.88 -18.83 -18.91
N VAL A 38 -7.96 -18.13 -18.54
CA VAL A 38 -7.94 -16.72 -18.10
C VAL A 38 -8.43 -16.67 -16.67
N HIS A 39 -7.53 -16.48 -15.72
CA HIS A 39 -7.86 -16.55 -14.31
C HIS A 39 -7.14 -15.50 -13.47
N SER A 40 -7.74 -15.16 -12.33
CA SER A 40 -7.17 -14.23 -11.35
C SER A 40 -6.82 -12.84 -11.90
N ASN A 41 -7.46 -12.44 -13.01
CA ASN A 41 -7.31 -11.10 -13.58
C ASN A 41 -8.28 -10.11 -12.92
N ARG A 42 -7.88 -8.83 -12.87
CA ARG A 42 -8.69 -7.72 -12.37
C ARG A 42 -8.84 -6.65 -13.46
N ALA A 43 -10.07 -6.24 -13.76
CA ALA A 43 -10.32 -5.20 -14.76
C ALA A 43 -11.58 -4.39 -14.48
N GLU A 44 -11.55 -3.09 -14.81
CA GLU A 44 -12.70 -2.18 -14.61
C GLU A 44 -13.93 -2.64 -15.39
N ASP A 45 -13.70 -3.34 -16.50
CA ASP A 45 -14.71 -3.92 -17.38
C ASP A 45 -14.20 -5.21 -18.05
N GLY A 46 -15.08 -6.21 -18.22
CA GLY A 46 -14.80 -7.46 -18.94
C GLY A 46 -14.28 -8.67 -18.16
N PHE A 47 -14.24 -8.67 -16.81
CA PHE A 47 -13.99 -9.88 -15.98
C PHE A 47 -12.91 -10.86 -16.51
N GLY A 48 -11.76 -10.34 -16.96
CA GLY A 48 -10.65 -11.11 -17.52
C GLY A 48 -10.57 -11.17 -19.05
N ILE A 49 -11.69 -11.09 -19.78
CA ILE A 49 -11.72 -11.01 -21.26
C ILE A 49 -12.66 -9.87 -21.70
N TYR A 50 -12.12 -8.85 -22.34
CA TYR A 50 -12.91 -7.74 -22.88
C TYR A 50 -12.72 -7.61 -24.39
N GLY A 51 -13.74 -7.18 -25.13
CA GLY A 51 -13.61 -7.07 -26.57
C GLY A 51 -14.92 -6.90 -27.35
N GLY A 52 -14.80 -7.02 -28.66
CA GLY A 52 -15.90 -6.97 -29.63
C GLY A 52 -16.59 -8.32 -29.87
N ASP A 53 -17.15 -8.53 -31.08
CA ASP A 53 -17.80 -9.79 -31.49
C ASP A 53 -16.75 -10.89 -31.77
N VAL A 54 -16.60 -11.85 -30.87
CA VAL A 54 -15.46 -12.79 -30.85
C VAL A 54 -15.86 -14.22 -30.54
N ASP A 55 -15.05 -15.16 -31.04
CA ASP A 55 -15.18 -16.59 -30.71
C ASP A 55 -14.22 -16.98 -29.57
N VAL A 56 -14.76 -17.44 -28.44
CA VAL A 56 -13.99 -17.99 -27.32
C VAL A 56 -14.31 -19.48 -27.19
N ILE A 57 -13.39 -20.35 -27.60
CA ILE A 57 -13.65 -21.78 -27.80
C ILE A 57 -12.71 -22.62 -26.93
N ASN A 58 -13.25 -23.57 -26.17
CA ASN A 58 -12.46 -24.45 -25.28
C ASN A 58 -11.56 -23.70 -24.28
N CYS A 59 -12.06 -22.59 -23.72
CA CYS A 59 -11.35 -21.80 -22.71
C CYS A 59 -11.95 -21.99 -21.32
N THR A 60 -11.12 -21.80 -20.28
CA THR A 60 -11.57 -21.72 -18.88
C THR A 60 -11.39 -20.30 -18.37
N VAL A 61 -12.49 -19.63 -18.01
CA VAL A 61 -12.48 -18.27 -17.45
C VAL A 61 -13.01 -18.34 -16.02
N ALA A 62 -12.12 -18.21 -15.03
CA ALA A 62 -12.47 -18.48 -13.63
C ALA A 62 -11.72 -17.58 -12.66
N GLY A 63 -12.39 -17.17 -11.57
CA GLY A 63 -11.75 -16.38 -10.50
C GLY A 63 -11.25 -15.00 -10.94
N ASN A 64 -11.79 -14.43 -12.01
CA ASN A 64 -11.54 -13.04 -12.39
C ASN A 64 -12.51 -12.13 -11.63
N ALA A 65 -12.04 -10.94 -11.25
CA ALA A 65 -12.82 -9.98 -10.49
C ALA A 65 -12.92 -8.65 -11.24
N MET A 66 -13.97 -7.89 -10.95
CA MET A 66 -14.01 -6.48 -11.34
C MET A 66 -12.85 -5.77 -10.62
N ALA A 67 -12.03 -5.01 -11.33
CA ALA A 67 -11.21 -4.00 -10.69
C ALA A 67 -12.20 -2.98 -10.19
N ASP A 68 -12.30 -2.84 -8.87
CA ASP A 68 -13.27 -1.96 -8.28
C ASP A 68 -13.07 -0.56 -8.88
N ARG A 69 -14.11 -0.02 -9.53
CA ARG A 69 -14.28 1.44 -9.54
C ARG A 69 -14.00 1.86 -8.10
N MET A 70 -13.19 2.90 -7.86
CA MET A 70 -13.04 3.46 -6.51
C MET A 70 -14.41 3.94 -6.01
N LEU A 71 -15.20 3.03 -5.42
CA LEU A 71 -16.63 3.20 -5.15
C LEU A 71 -16.86 4.07 -3.92
N THR A 72 -15.82 4.35 -3.14
CA THR A 72 -15.87 5.28 -2.01
C THR A 72 -15.67 6.74 -2.44
N GLY A 73 -15.21 7.02 -3.67
CA GLY A 73 -14.76 8.36 -4.10
C GLY A 73 -13.49 8.85 -3.38
N ILE A 74 -13.09 8.18 -2.30
CA ILE A 74 -11.88 8.45 -1.51
C ILE A 74 -10.67 7.91 -2.26
N ARG A 75 -9.59 8.68 -2.26
CA ARG A 75 -8.32 8.32 -2.89
C ARG A 75 -7.18 8.50 -1.89
N PRO A 76 -6.03 7.84 -2.12
CA PRO A 76 -4.79 8.22 -1.46
C PRO A 76 -4.56 9.75 -1.55
N GLY A 77 -4.07 10.35 -0.47
CA GLY A 77 -3.95 11.79 -0.30
C GLY A 77 -5.15 12.46 0.38
N TYR A 78 -6.28 11.78 0.57
CA TYR A 78 -7.41 12.37 1.31
C TYR A 78 -7.08 12.51 2.80
N ILE A 79 -7.62 13.54 3.44
CA ILE A 79 -7.37 13.89 4.84
C ILE A 79 -8.36 13.13 5.71
N TYR A 80 -7.85 12.39 6.68
CA TYR A 80 -8.64 11.77 7.74
C TYR A 80 -8.73 12.73 8.92
N CYS A 81 -9.96 13.05 9.34
CA CYS A 81 -10.23 14.02 10.39
C CYS A 81 -10.52 13.37 11.75
N ALA A 82 -10.33 14.13 12.84
CA ALA A 82 -10.49 13.65 14.22
C ALA A 82 -11.88 13.09 14.51
N ASP A 83 -12.91 13.54 13.79
CA ASP A 83 -14.31 13.08 13.90
C ASP A 83 -14.63 11.84 13.02
N GLY A 84 -13.61 11.27 12.37
CA GLY A 84 -13.74 10.13 11.47
C GLY A 84 -14.21 10.47 10.05
N SER A 85 -14.45 11.76 9.75
CA SER A 85 -14.74 12.17 8.37
C SER A 85 -13.47 12.14 7.51
N ILE A 86 -13.65 11.88 6.21
CA ILE A 86 -12.57 11.87 5.22
C ILE A 86 -12.92 12.87 4.13
N ILE A 87 -12.04 13.84 3.90
CA ILE A 87 -12.25 14.94 2.95
C ILE A 87 -11.02 15.15 2.06
N ASP A 88 -11.26 15.65 0.85
CA ASP A 88 -10.18 16.01 -0.07
C ASP A 88 -9.51 17.34 0.32
N ARG A 89 -8.37 17.61 -0.33
CA ARG A 89 -7.55 18.81 -0.10
C ARG A 89 -8.28 20.12 -0.40
N ASP A 90 -9.13 20.16 -1.43
CA ASP A 90 -9.83 21.38 -1.83
C ASP A 90 -10.95 21.70 -0.84
N THR A 91 -11.66 20.67 -0.38
CA THR A 91 -12.67 20.78 0.67
C THR A 91 -12.07 21.26 1.99
N TYR A 92 -10.89 20.73 2.37
CA TYR A 92 -10.15 21.20 3.55
C TYR A 92 -9.68 22.66 3.37
N ARG A 93 -9.10 22.98 2.19
CA ARG A 93 -8.64 24.33 1.86
C ARG A 93 -9.73 25.38 1.93
N ALA A 94 -10.92 25.05 1.43
CA ALA A 94 -12.07 25.95 1.40
C ALA A 94 -12.63 26.25 2.80
N ASN A 95 -12.32 25.42 3.81
CA ASN A 95 -12.86 25.55 5.17
C ASN A 95 -11.75 25.46 6.26
N PRO A 96 -10.79 26.40 6.31
CA PRO A 96 -9.70 26.37 7.28
C PRO A 96 -10.24 26.33 8.72
N GLY A 97 -9.74 25.40 9.53
CA GLY A 97 -10.18 25.22 10.92
C GLY A 97 -11.56 24.58 11.11
N GLY A 98 -12.25 24.20 10.02
CA GLY A 98 -13.55 23.53 10.08
C GLY A 98 -13.48 22.05 10.48
N LYS A 99 -12.31 21.43 10.30
CA LYS A 99 -12.02 20.04 10.68
C LYS A 99 -10.59 19.92 11.20
N GLU A 100 -10.40 19.11 12.24
CA GLU A 100 -9.09 18.74 12.76
C GLU A 100 -8.54 17.56 11.96
N ALA A 101 -7.42 17.74 11.25
CA ALA A 101 -6.75 16.67 10.53
C ALA A 101 -5.90 15.82 11.49
N VAL A 102 -5.95 14.50 11.36
CA VAL A 102 -5.20 13.56 12.22
C VAL A 102 -4.35 12.56 11.44
N GLY A 103 -4.60 12.42 10.15
CA GLY A 103 -3.80 11.58 9.27
C GLY A 103 -4.18 11.73 7.80
N ILE A 104 -3.46 11.02 6.95
CA ILE A 104 -3.66 11.01 5.50
C ILE A 104 -3.92 9.59 5.05
N VAL A 105 -4.98 9.38 4.28
CA VAL A 105 -5.28 8.10 3.64
C VAL A 105 -4.17 7.82 2.61
N PHE A 106 -3.50 6.68 2.70
CA PHE A 106 -2.45 6.30 1.74
C PHE A 106 -2.78 5.01 0.99
N TRP A 107 -3.77 4.24 1.44
CA TRP A 107 -4.21 3.04 0.75
C TRP A 107 -5.71 2.84 0.95
N ILE A 108 -6.39 2.35 -0.08
CA ILE A 108 -7.81 2.04 -0.08
C ILE A 108 -7.98 0.56 -0.42
N ASN A 109 -8.80 -0.12 0.36
CA ASN A 109 -9.21 -1.47 0.03
C ASN A 109 -10.24 -1.41 -1.10
N SER A 110 -9.97 -2.19 -2.15
CA SER A 110 -10.86 -2.26 -3.28
C SER A 110 -12.08 -3.16 -2.97
N ASP A 111 -11.89 -4.16 -2.10
CA ASP A 111 -12.96 -5.06 -1.70
C ASP A 111 -13.98 -4.37 -0.77
N LEU A 112 -15.23 -4.30 -1.21
CA LEU A 112 -16.33 -3.68 -0.47
C LEU A 112 -16.84 -4.55 0.69
N TYR A 113 -16.63 -5.85 0.63
CA TYR A 113 -17.20 -6.81 1.56
C TYR A 113 -16.35 -7.01 2.81
N THR A 114 -15.12 -6.48 2.81
CA THR A 114 -14.24 -6.49 3.98
C THR A 114 -14.48 -5.26 4.87
N PRO A 115 -14.40 -5.42 6.20
CA PRO A 115 -14.49 -4.31 7.13
C PRO A 115 -13.30 -3.34 7.02
N LEU A 116 -12.13 -3.79 6.56
CA LEU A 116 -10.97 -2.94 6.32
C LEU A 116 -11.20 -2.08 5.07
N LYS A 117 -11.40 -0.77 5.24
CA LYS A 117 -11.65 0.19 4.15
C LYS A 117 -10.39 0.86 3.64
N GLY A 118 -9.38 1.06 4.48
CA GLY A 118 -8.12 1.65 4.05
C GLY A 118 -7.09 1.76 5.16
N TYR A 119 -5.95 2.36 4.81
CA TYR A 119 -4.90 2.72 5.76
C TYR A 119 -4.66 4.23 5.77
N VAL A 120 -4.38 4.73 6.96
CA VAL A 120 -4.09 6.14 7.26
C VAL A 120 -2.73 6.23 7.94
N VAL A 121 -1.93 7.21 7.52
CA VAL A 121 -0.62 7.53 8.11
C VAL A 121 -0.74 8.77 8.98
N ALA A 122 -0.02 8.78 10.10
CA ALA A 122 0.01 9.90 11.05
C ALA A 122 0.56 11.18 10.40
N LEU A 123 0.22 12.34 10.96
CA LEU A 123 0.76 13.63 10.50
C LEU A 123 2.18 13.91 11.04
N SER A 124 2.53 13.31 12.17
CA SER A 124 3.87 13.43 12.78
C SER A 124 4.62 12.10 12.76
N GLN A 125 5.94 12.21 12.85
CA GLN A 125 6.87 11.09 12.94
C GLN A 125 7.95 11.39 13.98
N GLU A 126 8.66 10.36 14.44
CA GLU A 126 9.74 10.48 15.42
C GLU A 126 10.91 9.57 15.05
N VAL A 127 12.12 9.93 15.50
CA VAL A 127 13.26 9.02 15.45
C VAL A 127 13.22 8.09 16.66
N LYS A 128 13.26 6.78 16.42
CA LYS A 128 13.36 5.75 17.47
C LYS A 128 14.37 4.69 17.06
N VAL A 129 14.87 3.96 18.05
CA VAL A 129 15.49 2.66 17.81
C VAL A 129 14.40 1.60 17.71
N TRP A 130 14.67 0.51 16.99
CA TRP A 130 13.77 -0.62 17.05
C TRP A 130 13.89 -1.32 18.40
N GLY A 131 15.10 -1.59 18.91
CA GLY A 131 15.38 -2.37 20.11
C GLY A 131 16.13 -3.67 19.81
N ASP A 132 16.22 -4.57 20.79
CA ASP A 132 16.77 -5.91 20.58
C ASP A 132 15.81 -6.72 19.70
N GLY A 133 16.12 -6.80 18.40
CA GLY A 133 15.32 -7.51 17.41
C GLY A 133 15.10 -8.98 17.79
N PRO A 134 13.88 -9.53 17.68
CA PRO A 134 13.65 -10.96 17.86
C PRO A 134 14.47 -11.76 16.84
N SER A 135 15.04 -12.87 17.27
CA SER A 135 15.62 -13.88 16.38
C SER A 135 14.47 -14.74 15.84
N GLN A 136 14.10 -14.58 14.56
CA GLN A 136 13.21 -15.52 13.87
C GLN A 136 14.05 -16.33 12.88
N THR A 137 13.80 -17.66 12.82
CA THR A 137 14.54 -18.62 11.98
C THR A 137 13.80 -18.99 10.69
N GLU A 138 12.67 -18.35 10.41
CA GLU A 138 11.85 -18.63 9.21
C GLU A 138 11.96 -17.47 8.23
N ASP A 139 12.37 -17.79 6.99
CA ASP A 139 12.52 -16.86 5.87
C ASP A 139 11.15 -16.23 5.54
N PHE A 140 10.87 -15.03 6.06
CA PHE A 140 9.91 -14.14 5.42
C PHE A 140 10.62 -13.47 4.25
N GLU A 141 10.59 -14.17 3.11
CA GLU A 141 11.38 -13.80 1.93
C GLU A 141 11.03 -12.40 1.38
N TYR A 142 9.90 -11.79 1.75
CA TYR A 142 9.61 -10.40 1.38
C TYR A 142 8.73 -9.66 2.40
N ALA A 143 9.35 -8.75 3.18
CA ALA A 143 8.64 -7.81 4.07
C ALA A 143 7.52 -7.04 3.34
N VAL A 144 7.68 -6.80 2.03
CA VAL A 144 6.72 -6.11 1.16
C VAL A 144 5.30 -6.73 1.16
N PHE A 145 5.15 -8.00 1.55
CA PHE A 145 3.85 -8.69 1.61
C PHE A 145 3.31 -8.84 3.04
N ASP A 146 4.10 -8.50 4.05
CA ASP A 146 3.68 -8.61 5.44
C ASP A 146 2.70 -7.49 5.81
N THR A 147 1.49 -7.89 6.22
CA THR A 147 0.40 -7.00 6.63
C THR A 147 0.17 -6.98 8.14
N ALA A 148 0.98 -7.68 8.94
CA ALA A 148 0.73 -7.99 10.36
C ALA A 148 1.04 -6.82 11.34
N ALA A 149 0.93 -5.56 10.89
CA ALA A 149 1.27 -4.36 11.65
C ALA A 149 0.72 -4.35 13.09
N TYR A 150 -0.56 -4.69 13.26
CA TYR A 150 -1.23 -4.68 14.56
C TYR A 150 -0.76 -5.78 15.50
N GLU A 151 -0.60 -6.99 14.97
CA GLU A 151 -0.13 -8.13 15.75
C GLU A 151 1.32 -7.91 16.18
N ASN A 152 2.18 -7.51 15.24
CA ASN A 152 3.58 -7.24 15.51
C ASN A 152 3.73 -6.05 16.48
N THR A 153 2.98 -4.96 16.31
CA THR A 153 3.00 -3.85 17.28
C THR A 153 2.62 -4.32 18.68
N ARG A 154 1.59 -5.15 18.81
CA ARG A 154 1.14 -5.68 20.10
C ARG A 154 2.21 -6.57 20.74
N LEU A 155 2.85 -7.43 19.95
CA LEU A 155 3.90 -8.34 20.40
C LEU A 155 5.17 -7.58 20.82
N TRP A 156 5.58 -6.59 20.03
CA TRP A 156 6.87 -5.93 20.18
C TRP A 156 6.85 -4.70 21.09
N ALA A 157 5.69 -4.12 21.42
CA ALA A 157 5.63 -2.91 22.24
C ALA A 157 6.25 -3.02 23.66
N THR A 158 6.58 -4.23 24.15
CA THR A 158 7.30 -4.42 25.42
C THR A 158 8.82 -4.37 25.27
N VAL A 159 9.35 -4.58 24.07
CA VAL A 159 10.79 -4.69 23.78
C VAL A 159 11.28 -3.68 22.74
N SER A 160 10.36 -3.10 21.96
CA SER A 160 10.66 -2.17 20.88
C SER A 160 10.19 -0.76 21.19
N GLU A 161 11.09 0.22 21.10
CA GLU A 161 10.74 1.63 21.27
C GLU A 161 9.86 2.13 20.13
N ALA A 162 10.14 1.71 18.89
CA ALA A 162 9.34 2.02 17.72
C ALA A 162 7.90 1.50 17.85
N ALA A 163 7.72 0.24 18.24
CA ALA A 163 6.40 -0.35 18.43
C ALA A 163 5.65 0.29 19.60
N ARG A 164 6.33 0.58 20.71
CA ARG A 164 5.76 1.25 21.87
C ARG A 164 5.29 2.67 21.53
N TYR A 165 6.10 3.44 20.82
CA TYR A 165 5.74 4.78 20.36
C TYR A 165 4.44 4.76 19.53
N CYS A 166 4.33 3.85 18.57
CA CYS A 166 3.11 3.74 17.76
C CYS A 166 1.89 3.37 18.59
N LYS A 167 2.04 2.39 19.49
CA LYS A 167 0.95 1.95 20.38
C LYS A 167 0.44 3.06 21.31
N GLU A 168 1.33 3.95 21.76
CA GLU A 168 1.03 5.05 22.67
C GLU A 168 0.58 6.34 21.94
N TYR A 169 0.58 6.34 20.60
CA TYR A 169 0.18 7.50 19.79
C TYR A 169 -1.34 7.73 19.85
N THR A 170 -1.78 8.99 20.05
CA THR A 170 -3.16 9.34 20.42
C THR A 170 -3.79 10.50 19.62
N ALA A 171 -3.54 10.58 18.31
CA ALA A 171 -4.24 11.56 17.46
C ALA A 171 -5.67 11.11 17.10
N GLY A 172 -6.66 12.01 17.29
CA GLY A 172 -8.08 11.85 16.90
C GLY A 172 -9.01 11.22 17.96
N THR A 173 -10.33 11.25 17.73
CA THR A 173 -11.33 10.66 18.65
C THR A 173 -11.47 9.13 18.52
N PHE A 174 -10.67 8.50 17.67
CA PHE A 174 -10.50 7.06 17.60
C PHE A 174 -9.46 6.61 18.64
N ALA A 175 -9.94 6.27 19.83
CA ALA A 175 -9.11 5.63 20.86
C ALA A 175 -8.84 4.15 20.50
N GLY A 176 -7.86 3.91 19.61
CA GLY A 176 -7.24 2.60 19.32
C GLY A 176 -7.02 2.35 17.83
N ASN A 177 -5.98 1.68 17.33
CA ASN A 177 -4.67 1.30 17.86
C ASN A 177 -3.69 1.70 16.77
N TRP A 178 -3.05 2.86 16.89
CA TRP A 178 -1.95 3.20 15.99
C TRP A 178 -0.90 2.09 16.06
N ALA A 179 -0.39 1.68 14.90
CA ALA A 179 0.50 0.55 14.74
C ALA A 179 1.79 1.00 14.07
N LEU A 180 2.88 0.33 14.43
CA LEU A 180 4.10 0.32 13.63
C LEU A 180 3.74 -0.39 12.32
N PRO A 181 3.86 0.25 11.15
CA PRO A 181 3.50 -0.37 9.88
C PRO A 181 4.34 -1.64 9.65
N ALA A 182 3.72 -2.69 9.11
CA ALA A 182 4.48 -3.79 8.52
C ALA A 182 4.95 -3.40 7.12
N GLY A 183 5.79 -4.23 6.50
CA GLY A 183 6.44 -3.88 5.25
C GLY A 183 5.45 -3.60 4.12
N TYR A 184 4.32 -4.31 4.03
CA TYR A 184 3.29 -3.98 3.05
C TYR A 184 2.73 -2.57 3.22
N GLN A 185 2.48 -2.12 4.46
CA GLN A 185 1.95 -0.77 4.69
C GLN A 185 2.98 0.30 4.34
N LEU A 186 4.27 0.09 4.64
CA LEU A 186 5.33 1.00 4.18
C LEU A 186 5.45 1.04 2.66
N ALA A 187 5.33 -0.11 2.00
CA ALA A 187 5.35 -0.21 0.55
C ALA A 187 4.15 0.52 -0.11
N ALA A 188 2.95 0.31 0.43
CA ALA A 188 1.76 1.02 -0.02
C ALA A 188 1.90 2.55 0.19
N LEU A 189 2.45 2.96 1.32
CA LEU A 189 2.72 4.37 1.64
C LEU A 189 3.76 4.97 0.70
N PHE A 190 4.85 4.26 0.41
CA PHE A 190 5.86 4.68 -0.56
C PHE A 190 5.25 4.93 -1.95
N THR A 191 4.35 4.05 -2.39
CA THR A 191 3.64 4.21 -3.67
C THR A 191 2.70 5.43 -3.67
N ALA A 192 2.11 5.76 -2.53
CA ALA A 192 1.21 6.91 -2.36
C ALA A 192 1.93 8.20 -1.99
N LEU A 193 3.27 8.18 -1.87
CA LEU A 193 4.06 9.27 -1.31
C LEU A 193 3.80 10.62 -1.99
N PRO A 194 3.71 10.74 -3.34
CA PRO A 194 3.45 12.03 -3.98
C PRO A 194 2.13 12.67 -3.54
N GLU A 195 1.07 11.87 -3.36
CA GLU A 195 -0.24 12.38 -2.91
C GLU A 195 -0.23 12.70 -1.42
N VAL A 196 0.47 11.91 -0.61
CA VAL A 196 0.64 12.16 0.83
C VAL A 196 1.42 13.45 1.06
N GLU A 197 2.56 13.62 0.40
CA GLU A 197 3.39 14.84 0.46
C GLU A 197 2.63 16.09 0.04
N ALA A 198 1.89 16.00 -1.07
CA ALA A 198 1.09 17.12 -1.54
C ALA A 198 -0.03 17.50 -0.55
N THR A 199 -0.52 16.56 0.24
CA THR A 199 -1.47 16.83 1.33
C THR A 199 -0.79 17.37 2.59
N LEU A 200 0.39 16.87 2.97
CA LEU A 200 1.18 17.45 4.06
C LEU A 200 1.49 18.92 3.80
N GLN A 201 1.85 19.27 2.57
CA GLN A 201 2.08 20.66 2.17
C GLN A 201 0.84 21.55 2.38
N VAL A 202 -0.34 21.05 1.99
CA VAL A 202 -1.61 21.78 2.19
C VAL A 202 -1.90 22.00 3.68
N LEU A 203 -1.67 20.97 4.49
CA LEU A 203 -1.89 21.04 5.94
C LEU A 203 -0.92 22.03 6.60
N GLU A 204 0.35 22.00 6.21
CA GLU A 204 1.39 22.95 6.66
C GLU A 204 1.04 24.39 6.29
N GLU A 205 0.61 24.64 5.04
CA GLU A 205 0.16 25.95 4.56
C GLU A 205 -1.01 26.52 5.40
N GLN A 206 -1.81 25.64 6.02
CA GLN A 206 -2.91 26.01 6.92
C GLN A 206 -2.53 26.04 8.41
N GLY A 207 -1.24 25.91 8.73
CA GLY A 207 -0.72 26.00 10.09
C GLY A 207 -0.86 24.72 10.90
N VAL A 208 -1.16 23.58 10.28
CA VAL A 208 -1.14 22.27 10.94
C VAL A 208 0.31 21.82 11.09
N VAL A 209 0.68 21.36 12.29
CA VAL A 209 2.01 20.81 12.55
C VAL A 209 2.11 19.42 11.90
N VAL A 210 3.00 19.30 10.92
CA VAL A 210 3.21 18.06 10.16
C VAL A 210 4.70 17.71 10.04
N SER A 211 4.99 16.47 9.70
CA SER A 211 6.33 16.01 9.32
C SER A 211 6.33 15.57 7.86
N HIS A 212 7.23 16.12 7.05
CA HIS A 212 7.48 15.71 5.67
C HIS A 212 8.44 14.52 5.60
N PHE A 213 8.31 13.71 4.56
CA PHE A 213 9.22 12.62 4.23
C PHE A 213 10.44 13.20 3.49
N THR A 214 11.44 13.66 4.23
CA THR A 214 12.61 14.38 3.70
C THR A 214 13.91 13.56 3.74
N GLU A 215 13.81 12.23 3.63
CA GLU A 215 14.87 11.21 3.73
C GLU A 215 15.04 10.53 5.11
N ASP A 216 15.81 9.43 5.11
CA ASP A 216 16.06 8.40 6.13
C ASP A 216 15.07 7.22 6.16
N PHE A 217 15.56 6.10 6.69
CA PHE A 217 14.91 4.80 6.74
C PHE A 217 13.72 4.79 7.71
N TYR A 218 12.63 4.14 7.33
CA TYR A 218 11.45 3.98 8.18
C TYR A 218 11.34 2.56 8.71
N TRP A 219 11.18 2.42 10.02
CA TRP A 219 11.02 1.12 10.67
C TRP A 219 9.75 0.42 10.24
N SER A 220 9.90 -0.86 9.86
CA SER A 220 8.82 -1.82 9.76
C SER A 220 8.66 -2.58 11.08
N SER A 221 7.46 -3.13 11.30
CA SER A 221 7.23 -4.16 12.29
C SER A 221 7.62 -5.57 11.81
N SER A 222 8.00 -5.72 10.54
CA SER A 222 8.39 -6.99 9.91
C SER A 222 9.82 -7.38 10.27
N GLU A 223 9.98 -8.62 10.73
CA GLU A 223 11.25 -9.23 11.10
C GLU A 223 12.10 -9.62 9.89
N THR A 224 13.42 -9.63 10.07
CA THR A 224 14.37 -10.20 9.11
C THR A 224 14.86 -11.56 9.61
N SER A 225 15.48 -12.34 8.72
CA SER A 225 16.24 -13.55 9.07
C SER A 225 17.57 -13.24 9.77
N ASP A 226 18.03 -11.99 9.71
CA ASP A 226 19.32 -11.55 10.23
C ASP A 226 19.18 -11.16 11.71
N ILE A 227 19.78 -11.95 12.59
CA ILE A 227 19.71 -11.74 14.04
C ILE A 227 20.13 -10.31 14.41
N GLY A 228 19.25 -9.61 15.14
CA GLY A 228 19.49 -8.25 15.61
C GLY A 228 19.18 -7.15 14.59
N ASN A 229 18.76 -7.53 13.37
CA ASN A 229 18.29 -6.60 12.35
C ASN A 229 16.77 -6.65 12.21
N MET A 230 16.20 -5.58 11.66
CA MET A 230 14.79 -5.45 11.34
C MET A 230 14.65 -4.77 9.99
N TRP A 231 13.53 -5.00 9.30
CA TRP A 231 13.30 -4.37 8.00
C TRP A 231 13.04 -2.88 8.16
N VAL A 232 13.70 -2.10 7.31
CA VAL A 232 13.36 -0.70 7.05
C VAL A 232 13.01 -0.51 5.59
N LEU A 233 12.20 0.51 5.30
CA LEU A 233 12.01 1.01 3.94
C LEU A 233 12.65 2.38 3.78
N ASN A 234 13.46 2.54 2.74
CA ASN A 234 14.06 3.83 2.38
C ASN A 234 13.06 4.69 1.60
N PHE A 235 12.73 5.88 2.12
CA PHE A 235 11.92 6.88 1.43
C PHE A 235 12.78 7.95 0.70
N GLY A 236 14.12 7.86 0.78
CA GLY A 236 15.10 8.80 0.20
C GLY A 236 15.45 8.58 -1.28
N LYS A 237 16.09 9.59 -1.87
CA LYS A 237 15.97 10.12 -3.26
C LYS A 237 16.30 9.24 -4.48
N GLU A 238 15.66 9.64 -5.61
CA GLU A 238 16.12 9.43 -7.00
C GLU A 238 17.64 9.59 -7.15
N GLY A 239 18.34 8.50 -7.47
CA GLY A 239 19.75 8.51 -7.83
C GLY A 239 20.59 7.32 -7.33
N ASP A 240 20.09 6.51 -6.40
CA ASP A 240 20.78 5.32 -5.88
C ASP A 240 20.33 3.99 -6.54
N GLY A 241 19.36 4.05 -7.46
CA GLY A 241 18.75 2.88 -8.11
C GLY A 241 17.47 2.36 -7.43
N SER A 242 17.03 2.94 -6.32
CA SER A 242 15.80 2.57 -5.59
C SER A 242 14.52 3.15 -6.20
N VAL A 243 14.63 4.13 -7.11
CA VAL A 243 13.48 4.64 -7.86
C VAL A 243 13.23 3.77 -9.07
N GLY A 244 12.52 2.67 -8.83
CA GLY A 244 12.07 1.73 -9.84
C GLY A 244 11.62 0.37 -9.30
N ASP A 245 12.09 -0.02 -8.11
CA ASP A 245 11.76 -1.30 -7.49
C ASP A 245 11.55 -1.15 -5.98
N ILE A 246 10.30 -1.32 -5.55
CA ILE A 246 9.88 -1.26 -4.14
C ILE A 246 10.55 -2.35 -3.28
N ILE A 247 10.97 -3.45 -3.90
CA ILE A 247 11.70 -4.52 -3.21
C ILE A 247 13.11 -4.04 -2.87
N GLY A 248 13.76 -3.32 -3.80
CA GLY A 248 15.09 -2.74 -3.60
C GLY A 248 15.14 -1.60 -2.56
N ALA A 249 13.99 -1.03 -2.20
CA ALA A 249 13.89 0.00 -1.15
C ALA A 249 13.92 -0.59 0.27
N PHE A 250 13.72 -1.91 0.42
CA PHE A 250 13.84 -2.58 1.70
C PHE A 250 15.29 -2.99 1.99
N SER A 251 15.74 -2.74 3.22
CA SER A 251 17.02 -3.24 3.70
C SER A 251 16.94 -3.64 5.17
N PRO A 252 17.73 -4.65 5.59
CA PRO A 252 17.86 -4.95 7.01
C PRO A 252 18.71 -3.86 7.68
N GLN A 253 18.29 -3.44 8.87
CA GLN A 253 19.08 -2.54 9.71
C GLN A 253 19.11 -3.02 11.16
N ALA A 254 20.26 -2.80 11.81
CA ALA A 254 20.44 -3.14 13.22
C ALA A 254 19.37 -2.45 14.06
N GLY A 255 18.68 -3.21 14.91
CA GLY A 255 17.59 -2.66 15.74
C GLY A 255 18.05 -1.57 16.72
N THR A 256 19.35 -1.47 16.98
CA THR A 256 19.97 -0.40 17.77
C THR A 256 20.23 0.90 16.98
N ALA A 257 20.11 0.88 15.65
CA ALA A 257 20.25 2.06 14.82
C ALA A 257 19.03 2.99 14.98
N PRO A 258 19.21 4.31 14.89
CA PRO A 258 18.09 5.24 14.81
C PRO A 258 17.46 5.19 13.41
N ALA A 259 16.13 5.11 13.34
CA ALA A 259 15.38 5.28 12.11
C ALA A 259 14.02 5.95 12.40
N MET A 260 13.36 6.43 11.35
CA MET A 260 12.07 7.09 11.47
C MET A 260 10.96 6.10 11.80
N VAL A 261 10.02 6.53 12.61
CA VAL A 261 8.79 5.81 12.93
C VAL A 261 7.62 6.71 12.66
N ARG A 262 6.70 6.22 11.83
CA ARG A 262 5.46 6.93 11.52
C ARG A 262 4.27 5.98 11.71
N PRO A 263 3.43 6.21 12.73
CA PRO A 263 2.33 5.33 13.02
C PRO A 263 1.31 5.27 11.86
N VAL A 264 0.69 4.11 11.69
CA VAL A 264 -0.43 3.91 10.76
C VAL A 264 -1.63 3.31 11.48
N PHE A 265 -2.83 3.48 10.93
CA PHE A 265 -3.99 2.70 11.33
C PHE A 265 -4.86 2.29 10.14
N ALA A 266 -5.66 1.26 10.36
CA ALA A 266 -6.72 0.74 9.52
C ALA A 266 -8.06 1.32 9.98
N TYR A 267 -8.90 1.70 9.02
CA TYR A 267 -10.28 2.16 9.22
C TYR A 267 -11.26 1.44 8.31
#